data_AF-A0A2E7M8F2-F1
#
_entry.id   AF-A0A2E7M8F2-F1
#
_cell.length_a   1.000
_cell.length_b   1.000
_cell.length_c   1.000
_cell.angle_alpha   90.00
_cell.angle_beta   90.00
_cell.angle_gamma   90.00
#
_symmetry.space_group_name_H-M   'P 1'
#
loop_
_entity.id
_entity.type
_entity.pdbx_description
1 polymer ?
#
loop_
_entity_poly.entity_id
_entity_poly.type
_entity_poly.pdbx_seq_one_letter_code
_entity_poly.pdbx_strand_id
1 'polypeptide(L)'
;MIHRPFSPSSVSCALGLALLMLVLLPACANKGREILQQAEAQYLEGNTLEASATLKRVAIEAPETPEVAEAKELAIEWLSKKAALEHGESKRELLLAGLDWAPEDPDLLAPLCEVEQRLKNWDAARACLKKVEGRIAPSEHARLSEVLAVHDRVVAEAEERQRLLQSENPLDWYGLMARFPESDEATEAAQKLPDASLCADLKRFAGQLKLTGAQVGPTTWAKRLREQKERSDQLSMLSTIRREANDLLDSLAKLEEELGTRAMLEDEAPASTKLVEGYVMVRPPVQKLLKSFEPSRYKMEDRLANIDRFDRDFGALVTQVEECREAAELTCQGLGR
;
A
#
# COMPACT_ATOMS: atom_id res chain seq x y z
N MET A 1 58.16 -75.71 3.88
CA MET A 1 59.00 -74.50 3.76
C MET A 1 59.39 -74.36 2.30
N ILE A 2 58.87 -73.34 1.61
CA ILE A 2 59.12 -73.08 0.19
C ILE A 2 59.79 -71.71 0.09
N HIS A 3 61.09 -71.70 -0.20
CA HIS A 3 61.84 -70.47 -0.50
C HIS A 3 61.57 -70.07 -1.95
N ARG A 4 60.96 -68.90 -2.16
CA ARG A 4 60.89 -68.26 -3.49
C ARG A 4 62.18 -67.47 -3.73
N PRO A 5 62.81 -67.59 -4.93
CA PRO A 5 63.97 -66.79 -5.29
C PRO A 5 63.56 -65.34 -5.58
N PHE A 6 64.26 -64.40 -4.93
CA PHE A 6 64.17 -62.96 -5.23
C PHE A 6 64.81 -62.69 -6.59
N SER A 7 64.04 -62.13 -7.53
CA SER A 7 64.51 -61.70 -8.84
C SER A 7 65.22 -60.35 -8.73
N PRO A 8 66.50 -60.22 -9.13
CA PRO A 8 67.29 -58.98 -9.01
C PRO A 8 66.94 -57.87 -10.02
N SER A 9 65.86 -58.02 -10.80
CA SER A 9 65.50 -57.12 -11.90
C SER A 9 64.71 -55.87 -11.49
N SER A 10 64.35 -55.68 -10.21
CA SER A 10 63.57 -54.53 -9.73
C SER A 10 64.41 -53.35 -9.23
N VAL A 11 65.70 -53.55 -8.93
CA VAL A 11 66.55 -52.51 -8.32
C VAL A 11 67.04 -51.49 -9.36
N SER A 12 67.33 -51.93 -10.59
CA SER A 12 67.82 -51.04 -11.66
C SER A 12 66.76 -50.07 -12.19
N CYS A 13 65.47 -50.40 -12.09
CA CYS A 13 64.39 -49.53 -12.56
C CYS A 13 64.10 -48.41 -11.54
N ALA A 14 64.21 -48.69 -10.24
CA ALA A 14 64.02 -47.70 -9.17
C ALA A 14 65.15 -46.65 -9.13
N LEU A 15 66.40 -47.05 -9.38
CA LEU A 15 67.55 -46.14 -9.45
C LEU A 15 67.48 -45.21 -10.67
N GLY A 16 67.00 -45.70 -11.81
CA GLY A 16 66.80 -44.88 -13.01
C GLY A 16 65.75 -43.78 -12.82
N LEU A 17 64.62 -44.10 -12.17
CA LEU A 17 63.57 -43.12 -11.85
C LEU A 17 64.02 -42.08 -10.81
N ALA A 18 64.79 -42.49 -9.80
CA ALA A 18 65.33 -41.57 -8.80
C ALA A 18 66.33 -40.57 -9.40
N LEU A 19 67.19 -41.01 -10.33
CA LEU A 19 68.13 -40.16 -11.06
C LEU A 19 67.42 -39.19 -12.02
N LEU A 20 66.32 -39.61 -12.66
CA LEU A 20 65.56 -38.75 -13.56
C LEU A 20 64.79 -37.65 -12.79
N MET A 21 64.28 -37.98 -11.59
CA MET A 21 63.70 -36.99 -10.66
C MET A 21 64.76 -35.98 -10.16
N LEU A 22 66.00 -36.43 -9.90
CA LEU A 22 67.11 -35.57 -9.47
C LEU A 22 67.60 -34.59 -10.53
N VAL A 23 67.44 -34.89 -11.82
CA VAL A 23 67.88 -34.01 -12.93
C VAL A 23 66.79 -33.01 -13.35
N LEU A 24 65.52 -33.30 -13.11
CA LEU A 24 64.40 -32.38 -13.46
C LEU A 24 64.16 -31.28 -12.41
N LEU A 25 64.54 -31.50 -11.14
CA LEU A 25 64.41 -30.51 -10.05
C LEU A 25 65.12 -29.16 -10.30
N PRO A 26 66.37 -29.08 -10.81
CA PRO A 26 67.06 -27.79 -10.97
C PRO A 26 66.52 -26.92 -12.12
N ALA A 27 65.89 -27.49 -13.14
CA ALA A 27 65.35 -26.73 -14.26
C ALA A 27 64.06 -25.97 -13.89
N CYS A 28 63.23 -26.54 -13.02
CA CYS A 28 62.04 -25.88 -12.48
C CYS A 28 62.39 -24.85 -11.40
N ALA A 29 63.41 -25.11 -10.57
CA ALA A 29 63.83 -24.19 -9.50
C ALA A 29 64.31 -22.82 -10.02
N ASN A 30 64.98 -22.76 -11.18
CA ASN A 30 65.47 -21.48 -11.72
C ASN A 30 64.35 -20.57 -12.26
N LYS A 31 63.22 -21.15 -12.68
CA LYS A 31 62.17 -20.39 -13.37
C LYS A 31 61.35 -19.52 -12.42
N GLY A 32 61.05 -20.01 -11.22
CA GLY A 32 60.38 -19.23 -10.18
C GLY A 32 61.19 -17.97 -9.81
N ARG A 33 62.50 -18.14 -9.62
CA ARG A 33 63.46 -17.04 -9.34
C ARG A 33 63.49 -15.97 -10.42
N GLU A 34 63.50 -16.37 -11.69
CA GLU A 34 63.47 -15.43 -12.83
C GLU A 34 62.18 -14.59 -12.83
N ILE A 35 61.03 -15.23 -12.59
CA ILE A 35 59.73 -14.54 -12.53
C ILE A 35 59.68 -13.56 -11.34
N LEU A 36 60.21 -13.94 -10.17
CA LEU A 36 60.29 -13.05 -9.00
C LEU A 36 61.11 -11.79 -9.32
N GLN A 37 62.27 -11.93 -9.95
CA GLN A 37 63.11 -10.80 -10.36
C GLN A 37 62.41 -9.90 -11.38
N GLN A 38 61.67 -10.48 -12.33
CA GLN A 38 60.87 -9.73 -13.29
C GLN A 38 59.77 -8.91 -12.58
N ALA A 39 59.06 -9.52 -11.63
CA ALA A 39 58.02 -8.84 -10.86
C ALA A 39 58.60 -7.71 -9.99
N GLU A 40 59.76 -7.93 -9.38
CA GLU A 40 60.46 -6.91 -8.58
C GLU A 40 60.84 -5.69 -9.42
N ALA A 41 61.35 -5.90 -10.64
CA ALA A 41 61.64 -4.81 -11.57
C ALA A 41 60.39 -3.97 -11.90
N GLN A 42 59.27 -4.63 -12.22
CA GLN A 42 57.99 -3.97 -12.48
C GLN A 42 57.48 -3.18 -11.26
N TYR A 43 57.65 -3.74 -10.05
CA TYR A 43 57.26 -3.07 -8.82
C TYR A 43 58.10 -1.79 -8.57
N LEU A 44 59.41 -1.86 -8.79
CA LEU A 44 60.32 -0.71 -8.67
C LEU A 44 60.01 0.40 -9.69
N GLU A 45 59.46 0.06 -10.85
CA GLU A 45 58.95 1.01 -11.85
C GLU A 45 57.60 1.64 -11.46
N GLY A 46 56.98 1.19 -10.37
CA GLY A 46 55.68 1.68 -9.89
C GLY A 46 54.46 0.92 -10.45
N ASN A 47 54.67 -0.11 -11.25
CA ASN A 47 53.62 -0.92 -11.89
C ASN A 47 53.14 -2.06 -10.96
N THR A 48 52.66 -1.73 -9.76
CA THR A 48 52.35 -2.71 -8.70
C THR A 48 51.34 -3.79 -9.10
N LEU A 49 50.30 -3.44 -9.86
CA LEU A 49 49.30 -4.42 -10.33
C LEU A 49 49.90 -5.40 -11.35
N GLU A 50 50.74 -4.91 -12.26
CA GLU A 50 51.42 -5.75 -13.25
C GLU A 50 52.44 -6.66 -12.58
N ALA A 51 53.20 -6.14 -11.60
CA ALA A 51 54.10 -6.93 -10.77
C ALA A 51 53.37 -8.08 -10.07
N SER A 52 52.21 -7.82 -9.45
CA SER A 52 51.38 -8.87 -8.83
C SER A 52 50.85 -9.89 -9.84
N ALA A 53 50.46 -9.45 -11.04
CA ALA A 53 50.05 -10.37 -12.10
C ALA A 53 51.20 -11.27 -12.57
N THR A 54 52.43 -10.73 -12.65
CA THR A 54 53.65 -11.50 -12.93
C THR A 54 53.93 -12.51 -11.82
N LEU A 55 53.76 -12.14 -10.54
CA LEU A 55 53.90 -13.09 -9.41
C LEU A 55 52.95 -14.28 -9.51
N LYS A 56 51.72 -14.11 -10.02
CA LYS A 56 50.76 -15.22 -10.22
C LYS A 56 51.31 -16.30 -11.18
N ARG A 57 52.23 -15.93 -12.08
CA ARG A 57 52.90 -16.88 -12.98
C ARG A 57 53.79 -17.87 -12.24
N VAL A 58 54.32 -17.52 -11.06
CA VAL A 58 55.13 -18.45 -10.25
C VAL A 58 54.33 -19.70 -9.90
N ALA A 59 53.07 -19.53 -9.47
CA ALA A 59 52.19 -20.65 -9.12
C ALA A 59 51.81 -21.55 -10.32
N ILE A 60 51.88 -21.01 -11.54
CA ILE A 60 51.54 -21.74 -12.79
C ILE A 60 52.78 -22.42 -13.37
N GLU A 61 53.90 -21.70 -13.43
CA GLU A 61 55.11 -22.10 -14.14
C GLU A 61 56.12 -22.83 -13.25
N ALA A 62 56.03 -22.66 -11.92
CA ALA A 62 56.84 -23.32 -10.90
C ALA A 62 55.96 -23.74 -9.70
N PRO A 63 54.96 -24.62 -9.88
CA PRO A 63 54.12 -25.08 -8.78
C PRO A 63 54.93 -25.87 -7.75
N GLU A 64 54.49 -25.84 -6.49
CA GLU A 64 55.08 -26.57 -5.35
C GLU A 64 56.51 -26.16 -4.97
N THR A 65 57.03 -25.05 -5.48
CA THR A 65 58.34 -24.51 -5.09
C THR A 65 58.20 -23.47 -3.95
N PRO A 66 59.26 -23.22 -3.15
CA PRO A 66 59.21 -22.22 -2.07
C PRO A 66 58.92 -20.80 -2.60
N GLU A 67 59.26 -20.51 -3.86
CA GLU A 67 59.00 -19.24 -4.52
C GLU A 67 57.50 -18.93 -4.63
N VAL A 68 56.62 -19.94 -4.61
CA VAL A 68 55.15 -19.71 -4.60
C VAL A 68 54.71 -19.02 -3.30
N ALA A 69 55.28 -19.44 -2.16
CA ALA A 69 55.00 -18.82 -0.88
C ALA A 69 55.57 -17.39 -0.81
N GLU A 70 56.81 -17.21 -1.28
CA GLU A 70 57.46 -15.90 -1.38
C GLU A 70 56.67 -14.94 -2.29
N ALA A 71 56.23 -15.42 -3.46
CA ALA A 71 55.41 -14.63 -4.39
C ALA A 71 54.09 -14.17 -3.76
N LYS A 72 53.46 -15.03 -2.95
CA LYS A 72 52.24 -14.67 -2.22
C LYS A 72 52.50 -13.58 -1.18
N GLU A 73 53.55 -13.73 -0.37
CA GLU A 73 53.92 -12.75 0.66
C GLU A 73 54.25 -11.38 0.04
N LEU A 74 55.07 -11.37 -1.01
CA LEU A 74 55.43 -10.15 -1.73
C LEU A 74 54.21 -9.47 -2.37
N ALA A 75 53.30 -10.23 -2.99
CA ALA A 75 52.10 -9.67 -3.60
C ALA A 75 51.22 -8.96 -2.57
N ILE A 76 51.00 -9.57 -1.39
CA ILE A 76 50.21 -8.99 -0.31
C ILE A 76 50.89 -7.73 0.25
N GLU A 77 52.20 -7.78 0.50
CA GLU A 77 52.96 -6.63 1.00
C GLU A 77 52.91 -5.44 0.03
N TRP A 78 53.22 -5.67 -1.25
CA TRP A 78 53.29 -4.61 -2.25
C TRP A 78 51.93 -3.98 -2.50
N LEU A 79 50.87 -4.80 -2.60
CA LEU A 79 49.51 -4.32 -2.83
C LEU A 79 48.96 -3.57 -1.61
N SER A 80 49.15 -4.07 -0.39
CA SER A 80 48.72 -3.38 0.83
C SER A 80 49.43 -2.04 1.02
N LYS A 81 50.75 -2.01 0.80
CA LYS A 81 51.55 -0.78 0.87
C LYS A 81 51.13 0.25 -0.17
N LYS A 82 50.88 -0.16 -1.42
CA LYS A 82 50.39 0.74 -2.47
C LYS A 82 48.95 1.20 -2.16
N ALA A 83 48.07 0.30 -1.71
CA ALA A 83 46.70 0.62 -1.33
C ALA A 83 46.61 1.63 -0.17
N ALA A 84 47.59 1.63 0.74
CA ALA A 84 47.67 2.62 1.81
C ALA A 84 47.90 4.06 1.29
N LEU A 85 48.45 4.22 0.10
CA LEU A 85 48.75 5.51 -0.54
C LEU A 85 47.64 5.98 -1.50
N GLU A 86 46.74 5.09 -1.90
CA GLU A 86 45.68 5.36 -2.87
C GLU A 86 44.33 5.63 -2.20
N HIS A 87 43.37 6.14 -2.96
CA HIS A 87 42.00 6.40 -2.52
C HIS A 87 40.98 5.94 -3.56
N GLY A 88 39.71 5.84 -3.16
CA GLY A 88 38.60 5.51 -4.06
C GLY A 88 38.76 4.18 -4.79
N GLU A 89 38.42 4.16 -6.08
CA GLU A 89 38.46 2.96 -6.93
C GLU A 89 39.87 2.37 -7.05
N SER A 90 40.92 3.19 -7.20
CA SER A 90 42.30 2.67 -7.30
C SER A 90 42.70 1.89 -6.05
N LYS A 91 42.33 2.37 -4.86
CA LYS A 91 42.54 1.63 -3.61
C LYS A 91 41.73 0.34 -3.58
N ARG A 92 40.47 0.38 -4.03
CA ARG A 92 39.59 -0.78 -4.11
C ARG A 92 40.20 -1.90 -4.98
N GLU A 93 40.67 -1.54 -6.18
CA GLU A 93 41.28 -2.49 -7.11
C GLU A 93 42.52 -3.18 -6.52
N LEU A 94 43.39 -2.42 -5.84
CA LEU A 94 44.59 -2.96 -5.20
C LEU A 94 44.25 -3.94 -4.07
N LEU A 95 43.26 -3.61 -3.24
CA LEU A 95 42.81 -4.47 -2.14
C LEU A 95 42.17 -5.76 -2.68
N LEU A 96 41.34 -5.67 -3.71
CA LEU A 96 40.76 -6.85 -4.36
C LEU A 96 41.82 -7.74 -4.99
N ALA A 97 42.82 -7.16 -5.67
CA ALA A 97 43.96 -7.91 -6.20
C ALA A 97 44.75 -8.61 -5.09
N GLY A 98 44.84 -8.02 -3.89
CA GLY A 98 45.47 -8.66 -2.73
C GLY A 98 44.64 -9.82 -2.19
N LEU A 99 43.31 -9.66 -2.15
CA LEU A 99 42.39 -10.71 -1.70
C LEU A 99 42.34 -11.91 -2.66
N ASP A 100 42.71 -11.76 -3.92
CA ASP A 100 42.93 -12.91 -4.81
C ASP A 100 44.03 -13.85 -4.28
N TRP A 101 45.04 -13.28 -3.60
CA TRP A 101 46.14 -14.03 -3.01
C TRP A 101 45.82 -14.53 -1.60
N ALA A 102 45.12 -13.73 -0.81
CA ALA A 102 44.70 -14.08 0.55
C ALA A 102 43.24 -13.65 0.81
N PRO A 103 42.25 -14.49 0.44
CA PRO A 103 40.82 -14.11 0.49
C PRO A 103 40.26 -13.79 1.87
N GLU A 104 40.95 -14.24 2.92
CA GLU A 104 40.53 -14.12 4.31
C GLU A 104 41.40 -13.15 5.13
N ASP A 105 42.35 -12.46 4.49
CA ASP A 105 43.28 -11.58 5.16
C ASP A 105 42.57 -10.36 5.78
N PRO A 106 42.55 -10.21 7.12
CA PRO A 106 41.88 -9.09 7.76
C PRO A 106 42.51 -7.74 7.41
N ASP A 107 43.81 -7.69 7.14
CA ASP A 107 44.55 -6.45 6.83
C ASP A 107 44.20 -5.90 5.44
N LEU A 108 43.65 -6.76 4.57
CA LEU A 108 43.11 -6.37 3.26
C LEU A 108 41.59 -6.16 3.29
N LEU A 109 40.87 -7.01 4.03
CA LEU A 109 39.42 -6.95 4.13
C LEU A 109 38.92 -5.70 4.87
N ALA A 110 39.53 -5.32 6.01
CA ALA A 110 39.06 -4.18 6.79
C ALA A 110 39.14 -2.86 6.01
N PRO A 111 40.28 -2.54 5.35
CA PRO A 111 40.36 -1.36 4.49
C PRO A 111 39.43 -1.44 3.27
N LEU A 112 39.14 -2.64 2.75
CA LEU A 112 38.20 -2.80 1.64
C LEU A 112 36.78 -2.43 2.08
N CYS A 113 36.34 -2.89 3.26
CA CYS A 113 35.01 -2.55 3.78
C CYS A 113 34.85 -1.02 3.92
N GLU A 114 35.88 -0.33 4.41
CA GLU A 114 35.88 1.13 4.50
C GLU A 114 35.80 1.81 3.12
N VAL A 115 36.53 1.30 2.13
CA VAL A 115 36.50 1.83 0.77
C VAL A 115 35.12 1.63 0.12
N GLU A 116 34.50 0.46 0.27
CA GLU A 116 33.15 0.21 -0.26
C GLU A 116 32.11 1.17 0.36
N GLN A 117 32.24 1.49 1.65
CA GLN A 117 31.39 2.51 2.30
C GLN A 117 31.62 3.90 1.72
N ARG A 118 32.89 4.32 1.54
CA ARG A 118 33.23 5.63 0.96
C ARG A 118 32.76 5.78 -0.49
N LEU A 119 32.79 4.68 -1.25
CA LEU A 119 32.28 4.61 -2.62
C LEU A 119 30.75 4.46 -2.68
N LYS A 120 30.06 4.35 -1.52
CA LYS A 120 28.61 4.15 -1.40
C LYS A 120 28.12 2.84 -2.02
N ASN A 121 28.99 1.83 -2.11
CA ASN A 121 28.64 0.47 -2.51
C ASN A 121 28.10 -0.30 -1.30
N TRP A 122 26.91 0.06 -0.82
CA TRP A 122 26.39 -0.39 0.47
C TRP A 122 26.22 -1.92 0.58
N ASP A 123 25.84 -2.60 -0.51
CA ASP A 123 25.70 -4.05 -0.53
C ASP A 123 27.06 -4.76 -0.45
N ALA A 124 28.07 -4.24 -1.16
CA ALA A 124 29.43 -4.74 -1.06
C ALA A 124 30.02 -4.49 0.34
N ALA A 125 29.75 -3.31 0.93
CA ALA A 125 30.16 -2.98 2.28
C ALA A 125 29.51 -3.91 3.33
N ARG A 126 28.21 -4.23 3.20
CA ARG A 126 27.52 -5.21 4.06
C ARG A 126 28.11 -6.61 3.93
N ALA A 127 28.33 -7.07 2.69
CA ALA A 127 28.94 -8.37 2.43
C ALA A 127 30.37 -8.45 2.99
N CYS A 128 31.13 -7.36 2.87
CA CYS A 128 32.47 -7.24 3.43
C CYS A 128 32.45 -7.29 4.97
N LEU A 129 31.57 -6.53 5.62
CA LEU A 129 31.47 -6.50 7.08
C LEU A 129 31.22 -7.90 7.67
N LYS A 130 30.36 -8.69 7.04
CA LYS A 130 30.11 -10.08 7.42
C LYS A 130 31.36 -10.97 7.32
N LYS A 131 32.24 -10.73 6.34
CA LYS A 131 33.48 -11.50 6.17
C LYS A 131 34.54 -11.17 7.22
N VAL A 132 34.51 -9.96 7.79
CA VAL A 132 35.48 -9.53 8.82
C VAL A 132 35.00 -9.76 10.25
N GLU A 133 33.79 -10.29 10.44
CA GLU A 133 33.23 -10.57 11.75
C GLU A 133 34.15 -11.50 12.57
N GLY A 134 34.57 -11.03 13.75
CA GLY A 134 35.50 -11.75 14.62
C GLY A 134 36.96 -11.80 14.14
N ARG A 135 37.30 -11.16 13.01
CA ARG A 135 38.65 -11.14 12.43
C ARG A 135 39.38 -9.81 12.59
N ILE A 136 38.64 -8.73 12.81
CA ILE A 136 39.17 -7.38 13.06
C ILE A 136 38.90 -6.95 14.50
N ALA A 137 39.54 -5.87 14.94
CA ALA A 137 39.33 -5.33 16.28
C ALA A 137 37.84 -4.98 16.51
N PRO A 138 37.25 -5.31 17.68
CA PRO A 138 35.84 -5.01 17.95
C PRO A 138 35.47 -3.54 17.77
N SER A 139 36.38 -2.62 18.09
CA SER A 139 36.21 -1.18 17.90
C SER A 139 36.09 -0.80 16.41
N GLU A 140 36.89 -1.42 15.55
CA GLU A 140 36.87 -1.17 14.11
C GLU A 140 35.60 -1.75 13.47
N HIS A 141 35.22 -2.97 13.85
CA HIS A 141 33.96 -3.57 13.44
C HIS A 141 32.75 -2.71 13.84
N ALA A 142 32.73 -2.23 15.09
CA ALA A 142 31.67 -1.35 15.58
C ALA A 142 31.57 -0.06 14.76
N ARG A 143 32.70 0.58 14.45
CA ARG A 143 32.76 1.78 13.60
C ARG A 143 32.19 1.52 12.20
N LEU A 144 32.60 0.43 11.54
CA LEU A 144 32.09 0.09 10.21
C LEU A 144 30.59 -0.24 10.24
N SER A 145 30.12 -0.94 11.28
CA SER A 145 28.71 -1.26 11.48
C SER A 145 27.84 -0.04 11.73
N GLU A 146 28.35 0.96 12.47
CA GLU A 146 27.63 2.20 12.76
C GLU A 146 27.30 2.98 11.48
N VAL A 147 28.27 3.09 10.57
CA VAL A 147 28.06 3.77 9.27
C VAL A 147 26.94 3.11 8.46
N LEU A 148 26.91 1.77 8.41
CA LEU A 148 25.84 1.04 7.72
C LEU A 148 24.49 1.20 8.42
N ALA A 149 24.46 1.18 9.76
CA ALA A 149 23.23 1.38 10.52
C ALA A 149 22.64 2.79 10.31
N VAL A 150 23.50 3.82 10.23
CA VAL A 150 23.07 5.19 9.89
C VAL A 150 22.49 5.23 8.47
N HIS A 151 23.15 4.61 7.49
CA HIS A 151 22.63 4.53 6.13
C HIS A 151 21.26 3.84 6.08
N ASP A 152 21.12 2.69 6.72
CA ASP A 152 19.88 1.91 6.70
C ASP A 152 18.73 2.67 7.38
N ARG A 153 19.02 3.44 8.42
CA ARG A 153 18.04 4.36 9.02
C ARG A 153 17.61 5.45 8.04
N VAL A 154 18.53 6.07 7.32
CA VAL A 154 18.21 7.12 6.33
C VAL A 154 17.36 6.56 5.19
N VAL A 155 17.66 5.36 4.70
CA VAL A 155 16.86 4.67 3.68
C VAL A 155 15.45 4.37 4.21
N ALA A 156 15.36 3.79 5.41
CA ALA A 156 14.05 3.49 6.02
C ALA A 156 13.21 4.76 6.26
N GLU A 157 13.84 5.86 6.68
CA GLU A 157 13.17 7.15 6.82
C GLU A 157 12.70 7.70 5.47
N ALA A 158 13.48 7.56 4.40
CA ALA A 158 13.08 7.95 3.06
C ALA A 158 11.91 7.10 2.52
N GLU A 159 11.94 5.79 2.72
CA GLU A 159 10.84 4.89 2.37
C GLU A 159 9.57 5.24 3.14
N GLU A 160 9.68 5.54 4.43
CA GLU A 160 8.55 5.97 5.25
C GLU A 160 7.97 7.31 4.75
N ARG A 161 8.81 8.29 4.41
CA ARG A 161 8.35 9.55 3.81
C ARG A 161 7.57 9.31 2.53
N GLN A 162 8.11 8.47 1.64
CA GLN A 162 7.47 8.13 0.38
C GLN A 162 6.13 7.40 0.60
N ARG A 163 6.09 6.46 1.55
CA ARG A 163 4.86 5.72 1.92
C ARG A 163 3.78 6.67 2.42
N LEU A 164 4.12 7.62 3.28
CA LEU A 164 3.17 8.61 3.80
C LEU A 164 2.67 9.53 2.68
N LEU A 165 3.55 9.98 1.77
CA LEU A 165 3.17 10.82 0.63
C LEU A 165 2.24 10.12 -0.36
N GLN A 166 2.41 8.80 -0.53
CA GLN A 166 1.57 7.97 -1.41
C GLN A 166 0.26 7.54 -0.77
N SER A 167 0.06 7.79 0.53
CA SER A 167 -1.21 7.51 1.20
C SER A 167 -2.34 8.36 0.60
N GLU A 168 -3.54 7.79 0.54
CA GLU A 168 -4.77 8.53 0.20
C GLU A 168 -5.36 9.28 1.40
N ASN A 169 -4.80 9.09 2.60
CA ASN A 169 -5.30 9.68 3.84
C ASN A 169 -4.59 11.03 4.14
N PRO A 170 -5.33 12.16 4.19
CA PRO A 170 -4.76 13.46 4.52
C PRO A 170 -4.07 13.53 5.88
N LEU A 171 -4.46 12.70 6.85
CA LEU A 171 -3.80 12.65 8.16
C LEU A 171 -2.35 12.17 8.07
N ASP A 172 -2.04 11.28 7.12
CA ASP A 172 -0.69 10.79 6.89
C ASP A 172 0.19 11.89 6.29
N TRP A 173 -0.37 12.77 5.46
CA TRP A 173 0.30 13.96 4.93
C TRP A 173 0.59 14.99 6.01
N TYR A 174 -0.36 15.25 6.92
CA TYR A 174 -0.09 16.08 8.10
C TYR A 174 1.02 15.48 8.97
N GLY A 175 1.02 14.15 9.16
CA GLY A 175 2.07 13.43 9.87
C GLY A 175 3.44 13.58 9.19
N LEU A 176 3.49 13.47 7.86
CA LEU A 176 4.70 13.68 7.05
C LEU A 176 5.25 15.10 7.22
N MET A 177 4.39 16.12 7.10
CA MET A 177 4.77 17.54 7.28
C MET A 177 5.23 17.85 8.71
N ALA A 178 4.58 17.28 9.72
CA ALA A 178 4.96 17.52 11.12
C ALA A 178 6.29 16.83 11.48
N ARG A 179 6.54 15.63 10.96
CA ARG A 179 7.74 14.84 11.28
C ARG A 179 8.94 15.23 10.42
N PHE A 180 8.72 15.66 9.19
CA PHE A 180 9.77 15.94 8.20
C PHE A 180 9.52 17.26 7.45
N PRO A 181 9.43 18.40 8.16
CA PRO A 181 8.93 19.67 7.60
C PRO A 181 9.79 20.24 6.46
N GLU A 182 11.07 19.89 6.39
CA GLU A 182 12.01 20.37 5.37
C GLU A 182 12.19 19.41 4.19
N SER A 183 11.46 18.30 4.17
CA SER A 183 11.57 17.31 3.10
C SER A 183 10.80 17.74 1.85
N ASP A 184 11.30 17.34 0.67
CA ASP A 184 10.59 17.54 -0.60
C ASP A 184 9.22 16.86 -0.57
N GLU A 185 9.14 15.68 0.06
CA GLU A 185 7.88 14.94 0.21
C GLU A 185 6.85 15.70 1.08
N ALA A 186 7.29 16.38 2.14
CA ALA A 186 6.39 17.23 2.94
C ALA A 186 5.88 18.44 2.14
N THR A 187 6.73 19.02 1.29
CA THR A 187 6.34 20.12 0.40
C THR A 187 5.30 19.66 -0.62
N GLU A 188 5.48 18.47 -1.21
CA GLU A 188 4.48 17.86 -2.11
C GLU A 188 3.17 17.53 -1.38
N ALA A 189 3.26 16.98 -0.17
CA ALA A 189 2.08 16.68 0.65
C ALA A 189 1.27 17.95 0.96
N ALA A 190 1.95 19.06 1.27
CA ALA A 190 1.32 20.36 1.48
C ALA A 190 0.56 20.86 0.22
N GLN A 191 1.07 20.55 -0.98
CA GLN A 191 0.41 20.90 -2.24
C GLN A 191 -0.81 20.02 -2.54
N LYS A 192 -0.86 18.77 -2.04
CA LYS A 192 -2.01 17.86 -2.21
C LYS A 192 -3.16 18.15 -1.26
N LEU A 193 -2.89 18.71 -0.08
CA LEU A 193 -3.89 18.99 0.95
C LEU A 193 -5.10 19.85 0.49
N PRO A 194 -4.94 20.93 -0.30
CA PRO A 194 -6.06 21.71 -0.80
C PRO A 194 -7.07 20.88 -1.60
N ASP A 195 -6.60 19.94 -2.41
CA ASP A 195 -7.43 19.09 -3.26
C ASP A 195 -8.09 17.92 -2.50
N ALA A 196 -7.52 17.53 -1.36
CA ALA A 196 -8.10 16.53 -0.45
C ALA A 196 -8.85 17.15 0.73
N SER A 197 -9.06 18.47 0.72
CA SER A 197 -9.77 19.16 1.79
C SER A 197 -11.26 18.84 1.74
N LEU A 198 -11.91 18.80 2.91
CA LEU A 198 -13.35 18.67 3.03
C LEU A 198 -14.08 19.75 2.21
N CYS A 199 -13.47 20.93 2.05
CA CYS A 199 -13.94 22.01 1.19
C CYS A 199 -13.91 21.67 -0.31
N ALA A 200 -12.85 20.98 -0.78
CA ALA A 200 -12.75 20.51 -2.16
C ALA A 200 -13.78 19.40 -2.45
N ASP A 201 -13.97 18.47 -1.50
CA ASP A 201 -15.03 17.46 -1.58
C ASP A 201 -16.41 18.10 -1.59
N LEU A 202 -16.67 19.07 -0.71
CA LEU A 202 -17.96 19.78 -0.66
C LEU A 202 -18.21 20.57 -1.95
N LYS A 203 -17.16 21.17 -2.52
CA LYS A 203 -17.23 21.88 -3.82
C LYS A 203 -17.48 20.92 -4.98
N ARG A 204 -16.88 19.72 -4.96
CA ARG A 204 -17.09 18.66 -5.95
C ARG A 204 -18.51 18.09 -5.87
N PHE A 205 -19.00 17.80 -4.66
CA PHE A 205 -20.38 17.38 -4.40
C PHE A 205 -21.38 18.47 -4.80
N ALA A 206 -21.15 19.73 -4.43
CA ALA A 206 -22.01 20.85 -4.83
C ALA A 206 -22.02 21.05 -6.36
N GLY A 207 -20.89 20.86 -7.03
CA GLY A 207 -20.80 20.86 -8.49
C GLY A 207 -21.61 19.74 -9.15
N GLN A 208 -21.51 18.52 -8.62
CA GLN A 208 -22.29 17.36 -9.09
C GLN A 208 -23.80 17.56 -8.86
N LEU A 209 -24.20 18.09 -7.69
CA LEU A 209 -25.58 18.42 -7.38
C LEU A 209 -26.16 19.46 -8.36
N LYS A 210 -25.38 20.48 -8.74
CA LYS A 210 -25.76 21.46 -9.78
C LYS A 210 -25.93 20.81 -11.15
N LEU A 211 -25.07 19.85 -11.52
CA LEU A 211 -25.18 19.12 -12.79
C LEU A 211 -26.43 18.22 -12.83
N THR A 212 -26.75 17.53 -11.73
CA THR A 212 -27.98 16.73 -11.62
C THR A 212 -29.24 17.60 -11.54
N GLY A 213 -29.20 18.74 -10.87
CA GLY A 213 -30.31 19.71 -10.82
C GLY A 213 -30.56 20.41 -12.17
N ALA A 214 -29.51 20.59 -12.98
CA ALA A 214 -29.65 21.08 -14.35
C ALA A 214 -30.25 20.02 -15.30
N GLN A 215 -29.96 18.73 -15.08
CA GLN A 215 -30.53 17.62 -15.87
C GLN A 215 -31.99 17.32 -15.50
N VAL A 216 -32.37 17.43 -14.24
CA VAL A 216 -33.77 17.31 -13.79
C VAL A 216 -34.32 18.72 -13.58
N GLY A 217 -34.54 19.44 -14.68
CA GLY A 217 -34.88 20.87 -14.64
C GLY A 217 -36.00 21.22 -13.62
N PRO A 218 -35.96 22.43 -13.02
CA PRO A 218 -36.86 22.85 -11.93
C PRO A 218 -38.35 22.74 -12.29
N THR A 219 -38.67 22.80 -13.58
CA THR A 219 -40.03 22.61 -14.11
C THR A 219 -40.54 21.17 -13.98
N THR A 220 -39.67 20.15 -14.02
CA THR A 220 -40.06 18.74 -13.93
C THR A 220 -40.36 18.34 -12.49
N TRP A 221 -39.56 18.83 -11.54
CA TRP A 221 -39.77 18.62 -10.11
C TRP A 221 -40.99 19.37 -9.59
N ALA A 222 -41.11 20.67 -9.90
CA ALA A 222 -42.27 21.46 -9.50
C ALA A 222 -43.58 20.98 -10.14
N LYS A 223 -43.52 20.34 -11.32
CA LYS A 223 -44.66 19.68 -11.96
C LYS A 223 -45.04 18.39 -11.24
N ARG A 224 -44.07 17.52 -10.91
CA ARG A 224 -44.32 16.28 -10.15
C ARG A 224 -44.86 16.56 -8.74
N LEU A 225 -44.35 17.60 -8.08
CA LEU A 225 -44.86 18.04 -6.77
C LEU A 225 -46.31 18.57 -6.87
N ARG A 226 -46.63 19.37 -7.90
CA ARG A 226 -48.00 19.83 -8.14
C ARG A 226 -48.96 18.68 -8.47
N GLU A 227 -48.55 17.74 -9.31
CA GLU A 227 -49.33 16.55 -9.65
C GLU A 227 -49.56 15.63 -8.43
N GLN A 228 -48.57 15.52 -7.53
CA GLN A 228 -48.72 14.81 -6.24
C GLN A 228 -49.67 15.55 -5.29
N LYS A 229 -49.55 16.88 -5.20
CA LYS A 229 -50.43 17.71 -4.36
C LYS A 229 -51.89 17.67 -4.84
N GLU A 230 -52.14 17.79 -6.14
CA GLU A 230 -53.48 17.65 -6.71
C GLU A 230 -54.08 16.27 -6.45
N ARG A 231 -53.27 15.20 -6.51
CA ARG A 231 -53.73 13.84 -6.13
C ARG A 231 -54.02 13.74 -4.64
N SER A 232 -53.23 14.38 -3.79
CA SER A 232 -53.48 14.44 -2.33
C SER A 232 -54.78 15.18 -2.02
N ASP A 233 -55.01 16.32 -2.67
CA ASP A 233 -56.24 17.12 -2.51
C ASP A 233 -57.48 16.34 -3.01
N GLN A 234 -57.36 15.62 -4.13
CA GLN A 234 -58.42 14.71 -4.62
C GLN A 234 -58.70 13.56 -3.64
N LEU A 235 -57.66 12.99 -3.02
CA LEU A 235 -57.81 11.94 -2.00
C LEU A 235 -58.43 12.47 -0.71
N SER A 236 -58.10 13.70 -0.30
CA SER A 236 -58.72 14.41 0.82
C SER A 236 -60.21 14.61 0.57
N MET A 237 -60.61 15.04 -0.63
CA MET A 237 -62.02 15.20 -1.01
C MET A 237 -62.80 13.87 -0.96
N LEU A 238 -62.19 12.76 -1.38
CA LEU A 238 -62.79 11.42 -1.27
C LEU A 238 -62.96 10.98 0.19
N SER A 239 -62.06 11.39 1.09
CA SER A 239 -62.19 11.13 2.53
C SER A 239 -63.36 11.89 3.16
N THR A 240 -63.64 13.11 2.69
CA THR A 240 -64.80 13.91 3.11
C THR A 240 -66.12 13.32 2.63
N ILE A 241 -66.23 12.99 1.34
CA ILE A 241 -67.41 12.32 0.76
C ILE A 241 -67.73 11.02 1.51
N ARG A 242 -66.69 10.30 1.94
CA ARG A 242 -66.85 9.07 2.72
C ARG A 242 -67.35 9.33 4.15
N ARG A 243 -66.87 10.38 4.81
CA ARG A 243 -67.38 10.75 6.15
C ARG A 243 -68.87 11.07 6.08
N GLU A 244 -69.27 11.87 5.08
CA GLU A 244 -70.68 12.18 4.82
C GLU A 244 -71.51 10.93 4.49
N ALA A 245 -70.97 9.99 3.72
CA ALA A 245 -71.65 8.72 3.43
C ALA A 245 -71.83 7.83 4.67
N ASN A 246 -70.86 7.82 5.59
CA ASN A 246 -70.97 7.10 6.86
C ASN A 246 -71.99 7.78 7.79
N ASP A 247 -71.98 9.12 7.88
CA ASP A 247 -72.95 9.88 8.68
C ASP A 247 -74.39 9.66 8.20
N LEU A 248 -74.59 9.56 6.87
CA LEU A 248 -75.87 9.20 6.26
C LEU A 248 -76.30 7.77 6.62
N LEU A 249 -75.37 6.81 6.65
CA LEU A 249 -75.66 5.44 7.05
C LEU A 249 -76.03 5.33 8.53
N ASP A 250 -75.34 6.05 9.41
CA ASP A 250 -75.64 6.08 10.84
C ASP A 250 -77.02 6.74 11.08
N SER A 251 -77.33 7.79 10.33
CA SER A 251 -78.66 8.43 10.37
C SER A 251 -79.76 7.49 9.87
N LEU A 252 -79.48 6.70 8.83
CA LEU A 252 -80.38 5.67 8.30
C LEU A 252 -80.59 4.52 9.28
N ALA A 253 -79.55 4.09 10.01
CA ALA A 253 -79.66 3.06 11.03
C ALA A 253 -80.51 3.52 12.24
N LYS A 254 -80.38 4.77 12.65
CA LYS A 254 -81.25 5.38 13.69
C LYS A 254 -82.71 5.43 13.24
N LEU A 255 -82.96 5.79 11.99
CA LEU A 255 -84.30 5.76 11.40
C LEU A 255 -84.89 4.34 11.36
N GLU A 256 -84.08 3.30 11.08
CA GLU A 256 -84.53 1.90 11.19
C GLU A 256 -84.94 1.55 12.62
N GLU A 257 -84.15 1.96 13.61
CA GLU A 257 -84.42 1.68 15.03
C GLU A 257 -85.72 2.37 15.50
N GLU A 258 -85.92 3.64 15.11
CA GLU A 258 -87.14 4.40 15.38
C GLU A 258 -88.37 3.83 14.67
N LEU A 259 -88.24 3.40 13.40
CA LEU A 259 -89.34 2.78 12.66
C LEU A 259 -89.68 1.38 13.20
N GLY A 260 -88.68 0.60 13.59
CA GLY A 260 -88.86 -0.72 14.20
C GLY A 260 -89.56 -0.65 15.56
N THR A 261 -89.21 0.33 16.39
CA THR A 261 -89.90 0.57 17.67
C THR A 261 -91.33 1.06 17.47
N ARG A 262 -91.59 1.91 16.47
CA ARG A 262 -92.93 2.42 16.17
C ARG A 262 -93.85 1.35 15.57
N ALA A 263 -93.32 0.46 14.72
CA ALA A 263 -94.07 -0.66 14.13
C ALA A 263 -94.50 -1.73 15.16
N MET A 264 -93.84 -1.81 16.33
CA MET A 264 -94.27 -2.70 17.41
C MET A 264 -95.39 -2.10 18.29
N LEU A 265 -95.69 -0.80 18.13
CA LEU A 265 -96.63 -0.06 18.97
C LEU A 265 -97.99 0.22 18.29
N GLU A 266 -98.13 0.02 16.99
CA GLU A 266 -99.35 0.35 16.23
C GLU A 266 -99.79 -0.81 15.31
N ASP A 267 -100.97 -1.38 15.58
CA ASP A 267 -101.60 -2.48 14.83
C ASP A 267 -102.36 -1.98 13.57
N GLU A 268 -101.79 -0.97 12.86
CA GLU A 268 -102.34 -0.43 11.61
C GLU A 268 -101.26 -0.25 10.52
N ALA A 269 -101.31 -1.09 9.49
CA ALA A 269 -100.59 -0.92 8.22
C ALA A 269 -101.42 -0.03 7.27
N PRO A 270 -100.85 0.89 6.43
CA PRO A 270 -99.96 0.50 5.32
C PRO A 270 -98.86 1.52 4.93
N ALA A 271 -98.68 2.63 5.65
CA ALA A 271 -97.75 3.70 5.26
C ALA A 271 -96.28 3.38 5.56
N SER A 272 -96.00 2.54 6.57
CA SER A 272 -94.66 2.08 6.95
C SER A 272 -94.04 1.12 5.92
N THR A 273 -94.87 0.31 5.24
CA THR A 273 -94.43 -0.69 4.26
C THR A 273 -93.71 -0.08 3.06
N LYS A 274 -94.14 1.08 2.53
CA LYS A 274 -93.48 1.74 1.39
C LYS A 274 -92.14 2.37 1.75
N LEU A 275 -92.01 2.87 2.98
CA LEU A 275 -90.76 3.44 3.50
C LEU A 275 -89.73 2.33 3.75
N VAL A 276 -90.17 1.18 4.27
CA VAL A 276 -89.34 -0.02 4.45
C VAL A 276 -88.94 -0.62 3.09
N GLU A 277 -89.83 -0.68 2.10
CA GLU A 277 -89.47 -1.14 0.75
C GLU A 277 -88.44 -0.22 0.06
N GLY A 278 -88.61 1.11 0.14
CA GLY A 278 -87.63 2.05 -0.37
C GLY A 278 -86.27 1.93 0.33
N TYR A 279 -86.28 1.68 1.64
CA TYR A 279 -85.09 1.47 2.45
C TYR A 279 -84.34 0.16 2.07
N VAL A 280 -85.08 -0.95 1.90
CA VAL A 280 -84.53 -2.25 1.48
C VAL A 280 -83.90 -2.17 0.09
N MET A 281 -84.39 -1.28 -0.78
CA MET A 281 -83.84 -1.09 -2.14
C MET A 281 -82.54 -0.26 -2.18
N VAL A 282 -82.33 0.68 -1.25
CA VAL A 282 -81.16 1.59 -1.26
C VAL A 282 -79.99 1.05 -0.44
N ARG A 283 -80.24 0.26 0.61
CA ARG A 283 -79.17 -0.27 1.49
C ARG A 283 -78.16 -1.18 0.77
N PRO A 284 -78.56 -2.17 -0.06
CA PRO A 284 -77.60 -3.04 -0.75
C PRO A 284 -76.63 -2.31 -1.71
N PRO A 285 -77.07 -1.37 -2.58
CA PRO A 285 -76.14 -0.64 -3.45
C PRO A 285 -75.18 0.27 -2.67
N VAL A 286 -75.62 0.92 -1.58
CA VAL A 286 -74.72 1.76 -0.75
C VAL A 286 -73.67 0.91 -0.02
N GLN A 287 -74.07 -0.23 0.55
CA GLN A 287 -73.13 -1.16 1.18
C GLN A 287 -72.15 -1.77 0.18
N LYS A 288 -72.61 -2.09 -1.04
CA LYS A 288 -71.75 -2.60 -2.12
C LYS A 288 -70.73 -1.55 -2.57
N LEU A 289 -71.14 -0.28 -2.65
CA LEU A 289 -70.27 0.84 -2.97
C LEU A 289 -69.17 0.99 -1.90
N LEU A 290 -69.54 0.98 -0.61
CA LEU A 290 -68.57 1.12 0.49
C LEU A 290 -67.59 -0.04 0.60
N LYS A 291 -68.06 -1.28 0.42
CA LYS A 291 -67.18 -2.46 0.36
C LYS A 291 -66.19 -2.41 -0.81
N SER A 292 -66.56 -1.77 -1.92
CA SER A 292 -65.62 -1.57 -3.05
C SER A 292 -64.49 -0.57 -2.74
N PHE A 293 -64.67 0.29 -1.72
CA PHE A 293 -63.64 1.24 -1.27
C PHE A 293 -62.70 0.68 -0.18
N GLU A 294 -63.06 -0.42 0.50
CA GLU A 294 -62.27 -0.98 1.61
C GLU A 294 -60.85 -1.48 1.24
N PRO A 295 -60.63 -2.20 0.13
CA PRO A 295 -59.27 -2.64 -0.25
C PRO A 295 -58.35 -1.48 -0.66
N SER A 296 -58.94 -0.38 -1.14
CA SER A 296 -58.23 0.84 -1.52
C SER A 296 -57.90 1.72 -0.32
N ARG A 297 -58.68 1.63 0.76
CA ARG A 297 -58.52 2.40 2.01
C ARG A 297 -57.15 2.19 2.66
N TYR A 298 -56.81 0.95 2.99
CA TYR A 298 -55.57 0.65 3.70
C TYR A 298 -54.34 1.00 2.87
N LYS A 299 -54.39 0.80 1.55
CA LYS A 299 -53.30 1.18 0.65
C LYS A 299 -53.18 2.69 0.45
N MET A 300 -54.25 3.46 0.62
CA MET A 300 -54.23 4.93 0.46
C MET A 300 -53.81 5.64 1.74
N GLU A 301 -54.34 5.25 2.90
CA GLU A 301 -53.97 5.83 4.20
C GLU A 301 -52.46 5.63 4.47
N ASP A 302 -51.95 4.43 4.16
CA ASP A 302 -50.52 4.10 4.32
C ASP A 302 -49.63 4.84 3.30
N ARG A 303 -50.15 5.13 2.09
CA ARG A 303 -49.44 5.95 1.09
C ARG A 303 -49.40 7.42 1.47
N LEU A 304 -50.49 7.98 2.00
CA LEU A 304 -50.55 9.37 2.45
C LEU A 304 -49.63 9.59 3.66
N ALA A 305 -49.65 8.67 4.63
CA ALA A 305 -48.74 8.73 5.77
C ALA A 305 -47.26 8.63 5.36
N ASN A 306 -46.95 7.85 4.33
CA ASN A 306 -45.60 7.77 3.77
C ASN A 306 -45.19 9.04 3.01
N ILE A 307 -46.12 9.72 2.33
CA ILE A 307 -45.84 11.00 1.65
C ILE A 307 -45.58 12.10 2.68
N ASP A 308 -46.41 12.23 3.72
CA ASP A 308 -46.22 13.23 4.79
C ASP A 308 -44.95 12.97 5.61
N ARG A 309 -44.53 11.71 5.72
CA ARG A 309 -43.24 11.36 6.33
C ARG A 309 -42.08 11.73 5.41
N PHE A 310 -42.18 11.38 4.13
CA PHE A 310 -41.16 11.72 3.13
C PHE A 310 -40.95 13.24 3.03
N ASP A 311 -42.01 14.05 2.97
CA ASP A 311 -41.89 15.51 2.88
C ASP A 311 -41.21 16.12 4.13
N ARG A 312 -41.50 15.58 5.32
CA ARG A 312 -40.83 16.02 6.56
C ARG A 312 -39.37 15.61 6.61
N ASP A 313 -39.08 14.35 6.32
CA ASP A 313 -37.71 13.81 6.35
C ASP A 313 -36.84 14.48 5.28
N PHE A 314 -37.42 14.75 4.10
CA PHE A 314 -36.75 15.48 3.02
C PHE A 314 -36.53 16.95 3.38
N GLY A 315 -37.51 17.63 3.98
CA GLY A 315 -37.34 19.00 4.47
C GLY A 315 -36.22 19.12 5.50
N ALA A 316 -36.17 18.19 6.46
CA ALA A 316 -35.10 18.12 7.46
C ALA A 316 -33.73 17.85 6.82
N LEU A 317 -33.66 16.98 5.81
CA LEU A 317 -32.43 16.68 5.08
C LEU A 317 -31.92 17.92 4.30
N VAL A 318 -32.81 18.66 3.64
CA VAL A 318 -32.43 19.89 2.93
C VAL A 318 -31.87 20.93 3.90
N THR A 319 -32.53 21.14 5.06
CA THR A 319 -32.03 22.05 6.09
C THR A 319 -30.67 21.61 6.63
N GLN A 320 -30.47 20.33 6.93
CA GLN A 320 -29.16 19.82 7.36
C GLN A 320 -28.07 20.02 6.31
N VAL A 321 -28.38 19.82 5.03
CA VAL A 321 -27.42 20.04 3.94
C VAL A 321 -27.05 21.53 3.83
N GLU A 322 -28.00 22.44 4.02
CA GLU A 322 -27.76 23.88 4.04
C GLU A 322 -26.93 24.31 5.27
N GLU A 323 -27.25 23.81 6.46
CA GLU A 323 -26.48 24.06 7.68
C GLU A 323 -25.04 23.53 7.57
N CYS A 324 -24.85 22.31 7.03
CA CYS A 324 -23.53 21.76 6.77
C CYS A 324 -22.76 22.58 5.73
N ARG A 325 -23.43 23.10 4.71
CA ARG A 325 -22.82 23.98 3.71
C ARG A 325 -22.37 25.30 4.32
N GLU A 326 -23.22 25.96 5.12
CA GLU A 326 -22.87 27.23 5.77
C GLU A 326 -21.72 27.04 6.77
N ALA A 327 -21.75 25.98 7.57
CA ALA A 327 -20.67 25.63 8.50
C ALA A 327 -19.34 25.35 7.76
N ALA A 328 -19.40 24.65 6.63
CA ALA A 328 -18.23 24.42 5.78
C ALA A 328 -17.71 25.73 5.18
N GLU A 329 -18.57 26.58 4.61
CA GLU A 329 -18.17 27.87 4.03
C GLU A 329 -17.48 28.78 5.07
N LEU A 330 -18.01 28.84 6.31
CA LEU A 330 -17.39 29.59 7.41
C LEU A 330 -16.03 29.02 7.81
N THR A 331 -15.88 27.70 7.84
CA THR A 331 -14.62 27.03 8.19
C THR A 331 -13.56 27.24 7.11
N CYS A 332 -13.94 27.15 5.83
CA CYS A 332 -13.03 27.38 4.71
C CYS A 332 -12.59 28.86 4.62
N GLN A 333 -13.45 29.82 4.99
CA GLN A 333 -13.08 31.26 5.04
C GLN A 333 -12.15 31.59 6.21
N GLY A 334 -12.22 30.85 7.31
CA GLY A 334 -11.33 31.02 8.48
C GLY A 334 -9.91 30.50 8.26
N LEU A 335 -9.73 29.47 7.43
CA LEU A 335 -8.43 28.85 7.14
C LEU A 335 -7.63 29.55 6.02
N GLY A 336 -8.22 30.55 5.35
CA GLY A 336 -7.58 31.34 4.29
C GLY A 336 -6.96 32.67 4.76
N ARG A 337 -6.70 32.83 6.07
CA ARG A 337 -6.03 34.00 6.66
C ARG A 337 -4.76 33.63 7.38
#